data_AF-A0A9X1MM08-F1
#
_entry.id   AF-A0A9X1MM08-F1
#
_cell.length_a   1.000
_cell.length_b   1.000
_cell.length_c   1.000
_cell.angle_alpha   90.00
_cell.angle_beta   90.00
_cell.angle_gamma   90.00
#
_symmetry.space_group_name_H-M   'P 1'
#
loop_
_entity.id
_entity.type
_entity.pdbx_description
1 polymer ?
#
loop_
_entity_poly.entity_id
_entity_poly.type
_entity_poly.pdbx_seq_one_letter_code
_entity_poly.pdbx_strand_id
1 'polypeptide(L)'
;MRKLILPIVLLCCVGAVTIAVAKNDKKEKARPQGTFEVEMVSLGNGRWVAIRYNQVTGEAVEMQEGAWVKIEPSRDLEDRTGAYRVKLMQTQPGRYAAILFDEDDGQSWHLNQGRWLPIAGS
;
A
#
# COMPACT_ATOMS: atom_id res chain seq x y z
N MET A 1 29.10 63.79 50.59
CA MET A 1 30.44 63.64 49.97
C MET A 1 30.61 62.20 49.50
N ARG A 2 30.67 62.02 48.17
CA ARG A 2 31.45 61.04 47.38
C ARG A 2 31.63 59.57 47.86
N LYS A 3 31.33 58.67 46.89
CA LYS A 3 31.87 57.32 46.61
C LYS A 3 31.19 56.16 47.39
N LEU A 4 30.95 54.95 46.86
CA LEU A 4 31.57 54.18 45.77
C LEU A 4 30.56 53.21 45.10
N ILE A 5 30.92 52.85 43.87
CA ILE A 5 30.30 51.91 42.93
C ILE A 5 30.48 50.45 43.39
N LEU A 6 29.49 49.58 43.14
CA LEU A 6 29.72 48.20 42.66
C LEU A 6 28.43 47.64 42.02
N PRO A 7 28.40 47.22 40.74
CA PRO A 7 27.28 46.47 40.19
C PRO A 7 27.51 44.97 40.41
N ILE A 8 26.62 44.34 41.17
CA ILE A 8 26.51 42.88 41.24
C ILE A 8 25.88 42.42 39.93
N VAL A 9 26.67 41.74 39.11
CA VAL A 9 26.24 41.03 37.90
C VAL A 9 25.33 39.88 38.34
N LEU A 10 24.02 40.06 38.23
CA LEU A 10 23.05 38.98 38.40
C LEU A 10 22.78 38.35 37.03
N LEU A 11 23.47 37.23 36.80
CA LEU A 11 23.32 36.36 35.65
C LEU A 11 21.94 35.67 35.73
N CYS A 12 20.90 36.25 35.13
CA CYS A 12 19.62 35.57 34.98
C CYS A 12 19.75 34.49 33.90
N CYS A 13 19.90 33.24 34.36
CA CYS A 13 19.79 32.04 33.54
C CYS A 13 18.44 32.02 32.81
N VAL A 14 18.45 32.20 31.50
CA VAL A 14 17.30 31.88 30.64
C VAL A 14 17.21 30.36 30.60
N GLY A 15 16.31 29.80 31.40
CA GLY A 15 15.98 28.38 31.35
C GLY A 15 15.35 28.06 30.00
N ALA A 16 16.09 27.39 29.13
CA ALA A 16 15.54 26.83 27.90
C ALA A 16 14.65 25.64 28.28
N VAL A 17 13.33 25.84 28.22
CA VAL A 17 12.37 24.74 28.27
C VAL A 17 12.41 24.06 26.90
N THR A 18 13.09 22.92 26.81
CA THR A 18 13.04 22.06 25.62
C THR A 18 11.74 21.27 25.62
N ILE A 19 10.80 21.66 24.75
CA ILE A 19 9.65 20.83 24.43
C ILE A 19 10.16 19.67 23.57
N ALA A 20 10.33 18.50 24.17
CA ALA A 20 10.58 17.28 23.42
C ALA A 20 9.27 16.88 22.72
N VAL A 21 9.12 17.29 21.45
CA VAL A 21 8.10 16.70 20.57
C VAL A 21 8.54 15.27 20.28
N ALA A 22 7.87 14.31 20.92
CA ALA A 22 8.03 12.90 20.60
C ALA A 22 7.59 12.69 19.14
N LYS A 23 8.57 12.55 18.23
CA LYS A 23 8.31 12.07 16.88
C LYS A 23 7.79 10.64 17.01
N ASN A 24 6.50 10.45 16.74
CA ASN A 24 5.94 9.13 16.51
C ASN A 24 6.48 8.64 15.17
N ASP A 25 7.65 8.00 15.21
CA ASP A 25 8.24 7.30 14.09
C ASP A 25 7.43 6.02 13.81
N LYS A 26 6.21 6.18 13.28
CA LYS A 26 5.63 5.13 12.44
C LYS A 26 6.59 4.99 11.26
N LYS A 27 7.49 4.01 11.32
CA LYS A 27 8.29 3.58 10.18
C LYS A 27 7.32 3.24 9.06
N GLU A 28 7.07 4.20 8.18
CA GLU A 28 6.46 3.95 6.89
C GLU A 28 7.38 2.92 6.22
N LYS A 29 6.92 1.67 6.12
CA LYS A 29 7.68 0.61 5.46
C LYS A 29 8.02 1.13 4.07
N ALA A 30 9.32 1.27 3.77
CA ALA A 30 9.79 1.70 2.47
C ALA A 30 9.17 0.77 1.42
N ARG A 31 8.23 1.30 0.62
CA ARG A 31 7.54 0.51 -0.41
C ARG A 31 8.56 0.22 -1.50
N PRO A 32 8.84 -1.06 -1.83
CA PRO A 32 9.86 -1.38 -2.80
C PRO A 32 9.50 -0.79 -4.17
N GLN A 33 10.33 0.14 -4.66
CA GLN A 33 10.18 0.71 -6.00
C GLN A 33 10.52 -0.37 -7.05
N GLY A 34 9.66 -0.54 -8.06
CA GLY A 34 9.85 -1.50 -9.16
C GLY A 34 9.05 -2.80 -9.07
N THR A 35 8.03 -2.88 -8.21
CA THR A 35 7.29 -4.12 -7.89
C THR A 35 5.88 -4.21 -8.48
N PHE A 36 5.50 -3.32 -9.40
CA PHE A 36 4.14 -3.32 -9.96
C PHE A 36 4.11 -3.91 -11.37
N GLU A 37 3.16 -4.80 -11.61
CA GLU A 37 2.85 -5.37 -12.92
C GLU A 37 1.40 -5.06 -13.30
N VAL A 38 1.10 -5.14 -14.60
CA VAL A 38 -0.25 -4.94 -15.14
C VAL A 38 -0.63 -6.14 -15.98
N GLU A 39 -1.73 -6.80 -15.61
CA GLU A 39 -2.34 -7.85 -16.41
C GLU A 39 -3.58 -7.29 -17.10
N MET A 40 -3.75 -7.56 -18.40
CA MET A 40 -4.85 -7.00 -19.20
C MET A 40 -5.49 -8.04 -20.11
N VAL A 41 -6.79 -7.88 -20.35
CA VAL A 41 -7.54 -8.74 -21.28
C VAL A 41 -8.52 -7.94 -22.12
N SER A 42 -8.62 -8.28 -23.41
CA SER A 42 -9.66 -7.77 -24.30
C SER A 42 -10.99 -8.49 -24.02
N LEU A 43 -12.08 -7.74 -23.96
CA LEU A 43 -13.45 -8.26 -23.83
C LEU A 43 -14.22 -8.25 -25.15
N GLY A 44 -13.60 -7.75 -26.22
CA GLY A 44 -14.20 -7.54 -27.54
C GLY A 44 -14.82 -6.14 -27.70
N ASN A 45 -15.05 -5.74 -28.95
CA ASN A 45 -15.65 -4.45 -29.33
C ASN A 45 -14.95 -3.23 -28.68
N GLY A 46 -13.62 -3.27 -28.58
CA GLY A 46 -12.81 -2.21 -27.97
C GLY A 46 -12.88 -2.12 -26.44
N ARG A 47 -13.68 -2.98 -25.78
CA ARG A 47 -13.70 -3.10 -24.32
C ARG A 47 -12.54 -3.96 -23.85
N TRP A 48 -11.94 -3.57 -22.72
CA TRP A 48 -10.86 -4.29 -22.06
C TRP A 48 -10.93 -4.05 -20.56
N VAL A 49 -10.24 -4.91 -19.81
CA VAL A 49 -10.03 -4.78 -18.36
C VAL A 49 -8.54 -4.90 -18.09
N ALA A 50 -8.06 -4.16 -17.11
CA ALA A 50 -6.69 -4.31 -16.61
C ALA A 50 -6.67 -4.29 -15.09
N ILE A 51 -5.77 -5.09 -14.52
CA ILE A 51 -5.46 -5.10 -13.09
C ILE A 51 -3.99 -4.74 -12.95
N ARG A 52 -3.70 -3.70 -12.17
CA ARG A 52 -2.34 -3.40 -11.73
C ARG A 52 -2.17 -3.91 -10.30
N TYR A 53 -1.08 -4.62 -10.04
CA TYR A 53 -0.86 -5.25 -8.74
C TYR A 53 0.60 -5.17 -8.31
N ASN A 54 0.83 -5.23 -7.00
CA ASN A 54 2.15 -5.31 -6.41
C ASN A 54 2.58 -6.78 -6.30
N GLN A 55 3.70 -7.13 -6.92
CA GLN A 55 4.28 -8.47 -6.94
C GLN A 55 4.82 -8.93 -5.57
N VAL A 56 4.93 -8.03 -4.59
CA VAL A 56 5.41 -8.35 -3.22
C VAL A 56 4.29 -8.38 -2.19
N THR A 57 3.30 -7.49 -2.29
CA THR A 57 2.23 -7.36 -1.29
C THR A 57 0.86 -7.86 -1.75
N GLY A 58 0.69 -8.14 -3.05
CA GLY A 58 -0.61 -8.51 -3.62
C GLY A 58 -1.63 -7.35 -3.65
N GLU A 59 -1.25 -6.15 -3.21
CA GLU A 59 -2.08 -4.94 -3.33
C GLU A 59 -2.43 -4.71 -4.80
N ALA A 60 -3.72 -4.58 -5.10
CA ALA A 60 -4.19 -4.50 -6.48
C ALA A 60 -5.23 -3.40 -6.68
N VAL A 61 -5.27 -2.90 -7.91
CA VAL A 61 -6.27 -1.96 -8.41
C VAL A 61 -6.78 -2.45 -9.76
N GLU A 62 -8.06 -2.23 -10.03
CA GLU A 62 -8.70 -2.51 -11.30
C GLU A 62 -8.95 -1.22 -12.08
N MET A 63 -8.78 -1.25 -13.40
CA MET A 63 -9.22 -0.15 -14.27
C MET A 63 -10.75 -0.17 -14.36
N GLN A 64 -11.39 0.89 -13.86
CA GLN A 64 -12.82 1.13 -14.02
C GLN A 64 -13.02 2.59 -14.44
N GLU A 65 -13.74 2.81 -15.54
CA GLU A 65 -14.12 4.14 -16.03
C GLU A 65 -12.94 5.12 -16.18
N GLY A 66 -11.76 4.62 -16.56
CA GLY A 66 -10.56 5.43 -16.73
C GLY A 66 -9.82 5.77 -15.44
N ALA A 67 -10.22 5.18 -14.31
CA ALA A 67 -9.55 5.30 -13.02
C ALA A 67 -9.07 3.94 -12.50
N TRP A 68 -8.07 3.98 -11.61
CA TRP A 68 -7.63 2.82 -10.86
C TRP A 68 -8.44 2.73 -9.56
N VAL A 69 -9.32 1.75 -9.46
CA VAL A 69 -10.15 1.49 -8.28
C VAL A 69 -9.52 0.38 -7.46
N LYS A 70 -9.41 0.56 -6.14
CA LYS A 70 -8.81 -0.41 -5.23
C LYS A 70 -9.59 -1.74 -5.25
N ILE A 71 -8.86 -2.84 -5.32
CA ILE A 71 -9.38 -4.17 -5.01
C ILE A 71 -9.08 -4.42 -3.54
N GLU A 72 -10.11 -4.70 -2.74
CA GLU A 72 -9.94 -4.96 -1.32
C GLU A 72 -9.31 -6.34 -1.09
N PRO A 73 -8.29 -6.46 -0.23
CA PRO A 73 -7.73 -7.77 0.13
C PRO A 73 -8.73 -8.54 1.01
N SER A 74 -8.61 -9.86 1.03
CA SER A 74 -9.16 -10.68 2.12
C SER A 74 -8.25 -10.59 3.35
N ARG A 75 -8.76 -11.04 4.51
CA ARG A 75 -8.03 -10.98 5.78
C ARG A 75 -6.70 -11.75 5.77
N ASP A 76 -6.63 -12.84 5.02
CA ASP A 76 -5.45 -13.68 4.84
C ASP A 76 -4.42 -13.12 3.84
N LEU A 77 -4.78 -12.05 3.12
CA LEU A 77 -3.90 -11.34 2.19
C LEU A 77 -3.39 -10.00 2.77
N GLU A 78 -4.18 -9.33 3.62
CA GLU A 78 -4.00 -7.91 4.02
C GLU A 78 -2.63 -7.54 4.62
N ASP A 79 -1.88 -8.51 5.17
CA ASP A 79 -0.53 -8.29 5.74
C ASP A 79 0.52 -9.27 5.19
N ARG A 80 0.17 -10.01 4.14
CA ARG A 80 1.03 -11.04 3.58
C ARG A 80 2.04 -10.43 2.59
N THR A 81 3.23 -11.01 2.54
CA THR A 81 4.23 -10.74 1.51
C THR A 81 4.63 -12.05 0.86
N GLY A 82 4.85 -12.04 -0.45
CA GLY A 82 5.24 -13.22 -1.22
C GLY A 82 5.63 -12.85 -2.65
N ALA A 83 5.60 -13.82 -3.55
CA ALA A 83 5.85 -13.64 -4.97
C ALA A 83 4.53 -13.68 -5.73
N TYR A 84 3.80 -12.56 -5.76
CA TYR A 84 2.45 -12.52 -6.32
C TYR A 84 2.42 -12.42 -7.84
N ARG A 85 1.45 -13.12 -8.45
CA ARG A 85 1.05 -12.94 -9.85
C ARG A 85 -0.47 -12.88 -10.00
N VAL A 86 -0.91 -12.12 -11.01
CA VAL A 86 -2.31 -12.11 -11.45
C VAL A 86 -2.44 -12.83 -12.79
N LYS A 87 -3.45 -13.68 -12.90
CA LYS A 87 -3.98 -14.18 -14.18
C LYS A 87 -5.33 -13.54 -14.43
N LEU A 88 -5.49 -12.92 -15.59
CA LEU A 88 -6.73 -12.30 -16.03
C LEU A 88 -7.15 -12.92 -17.35
N MET A 89 -8.39 -13.38 -17.46
CA MET A 89 -8.87 -13.98 -18.69
C MET A 89 -10.32 -13.66 -18.97
N GLN A 90 -10.66 -13.61 -20.25
CA GLN A 90 -12.04 -13.57 -20.70
C GLN A 90 -12.66 -14.96 -20.52
N THR A 91 -13.76 -15.04 -19.77
CA THR A 91 -14.46 -16.31 -19.51
C THR A 91 -15.66 -16.50 -20.42
N GLN A 92 -16.33 -15.40 -20.79
CA GLN A 92 -17.45 -15.34 -21.73
C GLN A 92 -17.40 -13.99 -22.47
N PRO A 93 -18.12 -13.82 -23.59
CA PRO A 93 -18.25 -12.52 -24.24
C PRO A 93 -18.64 -11.42 -23.24
N GLY A 94 -17.79 -10.39 -23.11
CA GLY A 94 -18.00 -9.30 -22.14
C GLY A 94 -17.78 -9.63 -20.65
N ARG A 95 -17.34 -10.84 -20.28
CA ARG A 95 -17.06 -11.24 -18.89
C ARG A 95 -15.62 -11.74 -18.71
N TYR A 96 -15.05 -11.50 -17.55
CA TYR A 96 -13.71 -11.95 -17.20
C TYR A 96 -13.68 -12.61 -15.83
N ALA A 97 -12.58 -13.30 -15.55
CA ALA A 97 -12.20 -13.75 -14.22
C ALA A 97 -10.74 -13.38 -13.98
N ALA A 98 -10.42 -13.11 -12.71
CA ALA A 98 -9.06 -12.87 -12.27
C ALA A 98 -8.71 -13.76 -11.09
N ILE A 99 -7.50 -14.29 -11.08
CA ILE A 99 -6.91 -15.04 -9.98
C ILE A 99 -5.62 -14.32 -9.59
N LEU A 100 -5.49 -14.00 -8.31
CA LEU A 100 -4.23 -13.64 -7.67
C LEU A 100 -3.68 -14.92 -7.02
N PHE A 101 -2.40 -15.20 -7.15
CA PHE A 101 -1.77 -16.31 -6.45
C PHE A 101 -0.37 -15.94 -6.02
N ASP A 102 0.05 -16.50 -4.89
CA ASP A 102 1.41 -16.43 -4.40
C ASP A 102 2.21 -17.60 -5.01
N GLU A 103 3.27 -17.31 -5.74
CA GLU A 103 4.12 -18.32 -6.37
C GLU A 103 4.94 -19.12 -5.34
N ASP A 104 5.11 -18.60 -4.12
CA ASP A 104 5.92 -19.26 -3.09
C ASP A 104 5.21 -20.48 -2.48
N ASP A 105 3.89 -20.42 -2.26
CA ASP A 105 3.12 -21.51 -1.64
C ASP A 105 1.84 -21.92 -2.40
N GLY A 106 1.52 -21.25 -3.51
CA GLY A 106 0.35 -21.54 -4.33
C GLY A 106 -0.98 -21.07 -3.74
N GLN A 107 -0.99 -20.41 -2.57
CA GLN A 107 -2.22 -19.85 -2.03
C GLN A 107 -2.81 -18.87 -3.05
N SER A 108 -4.10 -19.00 -3.31
CA SER A 108 -4.77 -18.32 -4.42
C SER A 108 -6.06 -17.64 -3.95
N TRP A 109 -6.43 -16.58 -4.67
CA TRP A 109 -7.64 -15.79 -4.47
C TRP A 109 -8.30 -15.49 -5.81
N HIS A 110 -9.63 -15.52 -5.88
CA HIS A 110 -10.36 -15.03 -7.04
C HIS A 110 -10.89 -13.61 -6.80
N LEU A 111 -11.05 -12.84 -7.87
CA LEU A 111 -11.68 -11.53 -7.79
C LEU A 111 -13.21 -11.69 -7.80
N ASN A 112 -13.86 -11.14 -6.78
CA ASN A 112 -15.32 -11.06 -6.72
C ASN A 112 -15.75 -9.71 -6.15
N GLN A 113 -16.56 -8.96 -6.89
CA GLN A 113 -17.12 -7.67 -6.47
C GLN A 113 -16.08 -6.70 -5.88
N GLY A 114 -14.93 -6.55 -6.55
CA GLY A 114 -13.86 -5.64 -6.11
C GLY A 114 -13.09 -6.12 -4.88
N ARG A 115 -13.16 -7.42 -4.55
CA ARG A 115 -12.42 -8.02 -3.43
C ARG A 115 -11.75 -9.34 -3.85
N TRP A 116 -10.55 -9.57 -3.34
CA TRP A 116 -9.91 -10.88 -3.39
C TRP A 116 -10.55 -11.81 -2.36
N LEU A 117 -11.03 -12.98 -2.79
CA LEU A 117 -11.58 -14.02 -1.90
C LEU A 117 -10.74 -15.30 -2.03
N PRO A 118 -10.40 -15.96 -0.90
CA PRO A 118 -9.54 -17.14 -0.93
C PRO A 118 -10.18 -18.28 -1.71
N ILE A 119 -9.37 -18.95 -2.52
CA ILE A 119 -9.71 -20.22 -3.14
C ILE A 119 -9.20 -21.30 -2.17
N ALA A 120 -10.12 -22.08 -1.61
CA ALA A 120 -9.74 -23.21 -0.76
C ALA A 120 -9.03 -24.28 -1.62
N GLY A 121 -7.88 -24.76 -1.14
CA GLY A 121 -7.26 -25.97 -1.67
C GLY A 121 -8.17 -27.17 -1.38
N SER A 122 -8.32 -28.05 -2.37
CA SER A 122 -8.97 -29.36 -2.22
C SER A 122 -8.09 -30.35 -1.45
#